data_AF-A0A090Q5Q3-F1
#
_entry.id   AF-A0A090Q5Q3-F1
#
_cell.length_a   1.000
_cell.length_b   1.000
_cell.length_c   1.000
_cell.angle_alpha   90.00
_cell.angle_beta   90.00
_cell.angle_gamma   90.00
#
_symmetry.space_group_name_H-M   'P 1'
#
loop_
_entity.id
_entity.type
_entity.pdbx_description
1 polymer ?
#
loop_
_entity_poly.entity_id
_entity_poly.type
_entity_poly.pdbx_seq_one_letter_code
_entity_poly.pdbx_strand_id
1 'polypeptide(L)'
;MELQQIIKDTADKSISYEQYRAFVEAHTVNGTNSGSEVTEALAEYTKLNNQRMKRLDKTLKILPENQEFLNSFDKDVYFLIITESWCGDAAQTMPMMNKVAQTAGVDFKVVLRDENPLLMDQFLTNGGRAIAKLILVDKNTGLPVTTWGS
;
A
#
# COMPACT_ATOMS: atom_id res chain seq x y z
N MET A 1 -2.63 21.31 9.54
CA MET A 1 -1.30 20.94 9.01
C MET A 1 -1.42 20.91 7.51
N GLU A 2 -0.48 21.50 6.77
CA GLU A 2 -0.50 21.49 5.30
C GLU A 2 -0.39 20.04 4.76
N LEU A 3 -1.06 19.75 3.65
CA LEU A 3 -1.09 18.40 3.04
C LEU A 3 0.32 17.85 2.78
N GLN A 4 1.20 18.69 2.25
CA GLN A 4 2.60 18.35 1.99
C GLN A 4 3.31 17.83 3.25
N GLN A 5 3.08 18.48 4.39
CA GLN A 5 3.67 18.07 5.67
C GLN A 5 3.08 16.76 6.17
N ILE A 6 1.75 16.57 6.04
CA ILE A 6 1.08 15.30 6.38
C ILE A 6 1.68 14.13 5.60
N ILE A 7 1.83 14.31 4.28
CA ILE A 7 2.41 13.29 3.40
C ILE A 7 3.86 13.00 3.80
N LYS A 8 4.68 14.04 4.00
CA LYS A 8 6.08 13.89 4.41
C LYS A 8 6.21 13.12 5.72
N ASP A 9 5.50 13.55 6.77
CA ASP A 9 5.59 12.91 8.10
C ASP A 9 5.14 11.45 8.08
N THR A 10 4.16 11.13 7.22
CA THR A 10 3.66 9.77 7.04
C THR A 10 4.66 8.92 6.24
N ALA A 11 5.23 9.48 5.16
CA ALA A 11 6.21 8.80 4.32
C ALA A 11 7.54 8.55 5.06
N ASP A 12 7.91 9.40 6.02
CA ASP A 12 9.08 9.23 6.88
C ASP A 12 8.92 8.04 7.85
N LYS A 13 7.69 7.63 8.14
CA LYS A 13 7.35 6.46 8.99
C LYS A 13 6.93 5.22 8.19
N SER A 14 6.92 5.33 6.86
CA SER A 14 6.53 4.22 6.00
C SER A 14 7.48 3.04 6.09
N ILE A 15 6.94 1.85 5.82
CA ILE A 15 7.70 0.60 5.71
C ILE A 15 7.75 0.17 4.25
N SER A 16 8.74 -0.66 3.89
CA SER A 16 8.80 -1.28 2.57
C SER A 16 7.69 -2.32 2.41
N TYR A 17 7.43 -2.73 1.17
CA TYR A 17 6.51 -3.83 0.90
C TYR A 17 6.95 -5.14 1.58
N GLU A 18 8.24 -5.47 1.56
CA GLU A 18 8.77 -6.67 2.20
C GLU A 18 8.56 -6.64 3.71
N GLN A 19 8.79 -5.49 4.34
CA GLN A 19 8.50 -5.28 5.77
C GLN A 19 7.01 -5.42 6.06
N TYR A 20 6.13 -4.89 5.21
CA TYR A 20 4.69 -5.10 5.32
C TYR A 20 4.30 -6.57 5.18
N ARG A 21 4.91 -7.34 4.26
CA ARG A 21 4.65 -8.77 4.13
C ARG A 21 5.06 -9.55 5.39
N ALA A 22 6.21 -9.24 5.97
CA ALA A 22 6.66 -9.81 7.24
C ALA A 22 5.72 -9.43 8.40
N PHE A 23 5.26 -8.18 8.44
CA PHE A 23 4.28 -7.70 9.41
C PHE A 23 2.95 -8.46 9.34
N VAL A 24 2.39 -8.63 8.13
CA VAL A 24 1.16 -9.41 7.91
C VAL A 24 1.35 -10.88 8.29
N GLU A 25 2.53 -11.45 8.01
CA GLU A 25 2.87 -12.81 8.40
C GLU A 25 2.93 -12.97 9.93
N ALA A 26 3.53 -12.02 10.65
CA ALA A 26 3.55 -12.02 12.10
C ALA A 26 2.13 -12.02 12.70
N HIS A 27 1.24 -11.16 12.19
CA HIS A 27 -0.16 -11.14 12.59
C HIS A 27 -0.87 -12.48 12.31
N THR A 28 -0.59 -13.10 11.16
CA THR A 28 -1.12 -14.42 10.82
C THR A 28 -0.69 -15.49 11.82
N VAL A 29 0.60 -15.52 12.19
CA VAL A 29 1.14 -16.49 13.16
C VAL A 29 0.52 -16.30 14.54
N ASN A 30 0.29 -15.04 14.93
CA ASN A 30 -0.28 -14.69 16.23
C ASN A 30 -1.82 -14.78 16.27
N GLY A 31 -2.49 -15.07 15.15
CA GLY A 31 -3.95 -15.09 15.09
C GLY A 31 -4.59 -13.71 15.35
N THR A 32 -3.98 -12.64 14.84
CA THR A 32 -4.42 -11.25 15.05
C THR A 32 -4.50 -10.49 13.71
N ASN A 33 -4.87 -9.21 13.75
CA ASN A 33 -4.86 -8.28 12.63
C ASN A 33 -4.28 -6.93 13.03
N SER A 34 -3.94 -6.11 12.03
CA SER A 34 -3.56 -4.72 12.23
C SER A 34 -4.78 -3.80 12.36
N GLY A 35 -4.57 -2.58 12.86
CA GLY A 35 -5.62 -1.61 13.13
C GLY A 35 -6.06 -1.59 14.59
N SER A 36 -6.89 -0.60 14.92
CA SER A 36 -7.38 -0.34 16.28
C SER A 36 -8.39 -1.36 16.78
N GLU A 37 -9.15 -1.97 15.87
CA GLU A 37 -10.10 -3.03 16.16
C GLU A 37 -9.48 -4.40 15.84
N VAL A 38 -9.36 -5.25 16.86
CA VAL A 38 -8.85 -6.62 16.73
C VAL A 38 -9.97 -7.60 17.01
N THR A 39 -10.36 -8.38 16.00
CA THR A 39 -11.44 -9.37 16.10
C THR A 39 -11.05 -10.67 15.41
N GLU A 40 -11.70 -11.77 15.80
CA GLU A 40 -11.50 -13.08 15.17
C GLU A 40 -11.76 -13.04 13.65
N ALA A 41 -12.80 -12.31 13.22
CA ALA A 41 -13.11 -12.15 11.81
C ALA A 41 -11.98 -11.45 11.03
N LEU A 42 -11.43 -10.36 11.55
CA LEU A 42 -10.33 -9.63 10.90
C LEU A 42 -9.01 -10.42 10.94
N ALA A 43 -8.77 -11.22 11.99
CA ALA A 43 -7.65 -12.14 12.06
C ALA A 43 -7.74 -13.23 10.97
N GLU A 44 -8.91 -13.82 10.76
CA GLU A 44 -9.11 -14.80 9.68
C GLU A 44 -8.98 -14.15 8.28
N TYR A 45 -9.46 -12.92 8.09
CA TYR A 45 -9.18 -12.17 6.86
C TYR A 45 -7.69 -11.94 6.66
N THR A 46 -6.96 -11.55 7.71
CA THR A 46 -5.50 -11.34 7.66
C THR A 46 -4.76 -12.60 7.21
N LYS A 47 -5.11 -13.75 7.79
CA LYS A 47 -4.57 -15.06 7.42
C LYS A 47 -4.86 -15.42 5.95
N LEU A 48 -6.10 -15.23 5.50
CA LEU A 48 -6.50 -15.45 4.12
C LEU A 48 -5.75 -14.53 3.15
N ASN A 49 -5.64 -13.25 3.51
CA ASN A 49 -4.97 -12.23 2.72
C ASN A 49 -3.47 -12.50 2.61
N ASN A 50 -2.83 -12.98 3.69
CA ASN A 50 -1.45 -13.40 3.66
C ASN A 50 -1.21 -14.52 2.64
N GLN A 51 -2.09 -15.53 2.60
CA GLN A 51 -2.01 -16.61 1.61
C GLN A 51 -2.18 -16.10 0.17
N ARG A 52 -3.14 -15.19 -0.06
CA ARG A 52 -3.39 -14.58 -1.37
C ARG A 52 -2.17 -13.81 -1.88
N MET A 53 -1.60 -12.95 -1.03
CA MET A 53 -0.41 -12.20 -1.37
C MET A 53 0.78 -13.13 -1.62
N LYS A 54 1.04 -14.13 -0.75
CA LYS A 54 2.12 -15.14 -0.98
C LYS A 54 1.99 -15.84 -2.33
N ARG A 55 0.76 -16.14 -2.77
CA ARG A 55 0.52 -16.73 -4.10
C ARG A 55 0.86 -15.73 -5.20
N LEU A 56 0.31 -14.53 -5.13
CA LEU A 56 0.50 -13.50 -6.15
C LEU A 56 1.96 -13.05 -6.27
N ASP A 57 2.68 -12.90 -5.15
CA ASP A 57 4.11 -12.61 -5.11
C ASP A 57 4.92 -13.61 -5.97
N LYS A 58 4.52 -14.89 -5.96
CA LYS A 58 5.17 -15.95 -6.74
C LYS A 58 4.71 -16.02 -8.18
N THR A 59 3.42 -15.79 -8.44
CA THR A 59 2.81 -16.08 -9.74
C THR A 59 2.72 -14.88 -10.66
N LEU A 60 2.66 -13.65 -10.14
CA LEU A 60 2.52 -12.45 -10.95
C LEU A 60 3.76 -12.24 -11.82
N LYS A 61 3.55 -11.89 -13.08
CA LYS A 61 4.58 -11.53 -14.04
C LYS A 61 4.12 -10.30 -14.81
N ILE A 62 5.02 -9.34 -15.00
CA ILE A 62 4.79 -8.24 -15.92
C ILE A 62 5.03 -8.79 -17.32
N LEU A 63 4.02 -8.69 -18.18
CA LEU A 63 4.13 -9.12 -19.57
C LEU A 63 5.16 -8.25 -20.30
N PRO A 64 5.95 -8.80 -21.25
CA PRO A 64 7.02 -8.06 -21.93
C PRO A 64 6.59 -6.70 -22.50
N GLU A 65 5.39 -6.63 -23.09
CA GLU A 65 4.83 -5.40 -23.65
C GLU A 65 4.61 -4.29 -22.62
N ASN A 66 4.38 -4.65 -21.35
CA ASN A 66 4.24 -3.68 -20.26
C ASN A 66 5.59 -3.32 -19.62
N GLN A 67 6.61 -4.17 -19.78
CA GLN A 67 7.94 -3.90 -19.21
C GLN A 67 8.58 -2.70 -19.89
N GLU A 68 8.50 -2.59 -21.22
CA GLU A 68 9.07 -1.45 -21.95
C GLU A 68 8.43 -0.12 -21.50
N PHE A 69 7.10 -0.09 -21.39
CA PHE A 69 6.38 1.07 -20.88
C PHE A 69 6.83 1.44 -19.46
N LEU A 70 6.90 0.48 -18.55
CA LEU A 70 7.30 0.74 -17.16
C LEU A 70 8.77 1.15 -17.04
N ASN A 71 9.68 0.55 -17.81
CA ASN A 71 11.10 0.92 -17.83
C ASN A 71 11.33 2.32 -18.41
N SER A 72 10.42 2.79 -19.27
CA SER A 72 10.46 4.15 -19.83
C SER A 72 9.91 5.23 -18.88
N PHE A 73 9.39 4.82 -17.72
CA PHE A 73 8.81 5.74 -16.76
C PHE A 73 9.89 6.65 -16.14
N ASP A 74 9.78 7.95 -16.39
CA ASP A 74 10.81 8.96 -16.11
C ASP A 74 10.39 10.00 -15.06
N LYS A 75 9.27 9.76 -14.35
CA LYS A 75 8.75 10.71 -13.38
C LYS A 75 9.38 10.49 -12.01
N ASP A 76 9.82 11.58 -11.41
CA ASP A 76 10.42 11.58 -10.07
C ASP A 76 9.34 11.55 -8.99
N VAL A 77 8.76 10.36 -8.81
CA VAL A 77 7.68 10.11 -7.86
C VAL A 77 8.04 8.97 -6.92
N TYR A 78 7.29 8.85 -5.82
CA TYR A 78 7.17 7.60 -5.07
C TYR A 78 5.70 7.21 -4.93
N PHE A 79 5.47 5.92 -4.70
CA PHE A 79 4.16 5.36 -4.44
C PHE A 79 3.98 5.23 -2.93
N LEU A 80 2.95 5.87 -2.38
CA LEU A 80 2.55 5.76 -0.97
C LEU A 80 1.20 5.09 -0.89
N ILE A 81 1.12 3.93 -0.25
CA ILE A 81 -0.13 3.19 -0.11
C ILE A 81 -0.61 3.13 1.33
N ILE A 82 -1.90 3.39 1.53
CA ILE A 82 -2.61 3.27 2.79
C ILE A 82 -3.35 1.92 2.81
N THR A 83 -3.11 1.11 3.84
CA THR A 83 -3.63 -0.27 3.90
C THR A 83 -3.81 -0.77 5.34
N GLU A 84 -4.34 -1.97 5.48
CA GLU A 84 -4.36 -2.79 6.71
C GLU A 84 -4.29 -4.28 6.33
N SER A 85 -3.85 -5.14 7.25
CA SER A 85 -3.63 -6.57 7.01
C SER A 85 -4.89 -7.32 6.59
N TRP A 86 -6.05 -6.88 7.08
CA TRP A 86 -7.36 -7.46 6.85
C TRP A 86 -8.02 -6.96 5.55
N CYS A 87 -7.46 -5.96 4.87
CA CYS A 87 -8.03 -5.42 3.64
C CYS A 87 -7.95 -6.44 2.48
N GLY A 88 -9.13 -6.90 2.01
CA GLY A 88 -9.22 -7.86 0.92
C GLY A 88 -8.73 -7.31 -0.43
N ASP A 89 -8.99 -6.04 -0.71
CA ASP A 89 -8.53 -5.38 -1.94
C ASP A 89 -7.01 -5.21 -1.96
N ALA A 90 -6.42 -4.85 -0.82
CA ALA A 90 -4.97 -4.79 -0.64
C ALA A 90 -4.31 -6.13 -0.99
N ALA A 91 -4.90 -7.24 -0.53
CA ALA A 91 -4.36 -8.57 -0.75
C ALA A 91 -4.28 -8.97 -2.23
N GLN A 92 -5.11 -8.38 -3.09
CA GLN A 92 -5.11 -8.63 -4.54
C GLN A 92 -4.23 -7.63 -5.30
N THR A 93 -4.12 -6.41 -4.80
CA THR A 93 -3.56 -5.27 -5.55
C THR A 93 -2.13 -4.93 -5.17
N MET A 94 -1.76 -5.05 -3.89
CA MET A 94 -0.42 -4.68 -3.41
C MET A 94 0.73 -5.48 -4.05
N PRO A 95 0.64 -6.83 -4.23
CA PRO A 95 1.69 -7.57 -4.92
C PRO A 95 1.94 -7.07 -6.35
N MET A 96 0.87 -6.72 -7.06
CA MET A 96 0.95 -6.15 -8.41
C MET A 96 1.56 -4.75 -8.38
N MET A 97 1.10 -3.87 -7.48
CA MET A 97 1.63 -2.51 -7.35
C MET A 97 3.12 -2.50 -7.02
N ASN A 98 3.54 -3.35 -6.09
CA ASN A 98 4.95 -3.51 -5.77
C ASN A 98 5.76 -3.92 -7.00
N LYS A 99 5.25 -4.86 -7.80
CA LYS A 99 5.96 -5.33 -9.00
C LYS A 99 6.01 -4.25 -10.09
N VAL A 100 4.96 -3.46 -10.24
CA VAL A 100 4.93 -2.28 -11.12
C VAL A 100 5.97 -1.26 -10.66
N ALA A 101 5.98 -0.91 -9.36
CA ALA A 101 6.92 0.04 -8.79
C ALA A 101 8.37 -0.42 -8.97
N GLN A 102 8.67 -1.69 -8.66
CA GLN A 102 10.00 -2.28 -8.87
C GLN A 102 10.44 -2.24 -10.34
N THR A 103 9.55 -2.56 -11.28
CA THR A 103 9.87 -2.53 -12.72
C THR A 103 10.11 -1.10 -13.19
N ALA A 104 9.34 -0.14 -12.69
CA ALA A 104 9.48 1.28 -13.04
C ALA A 104 10.60 2.01 -12.28
N GLY A 105 11.32 1.34 -11.37
CA GLY A 105 12.34 1.98 -10.52
C GLY A 105 11.77 3.00 -9.53
N VAL A 106 10.52 2.82 -9.09
CA VAL A 106 9.80 3.72 -8.19
C VAL A 106 9.78 3.15 -6.77
N ASP A 107 10.01 4.00 -5.77
CA ASP A 107 9.93 3.62 -4.36
C ASP A 107 8.48 3.29 -3.98
N PHE A 108 8.25 2.14 -3.34
CA PHE A 108 6.95 1.74 -2.83
C PHE A 108 6.92 1.74 -1.30
N LYS A 109 6.16 2.68 -0.75
CA LYS A 109 6.05 2.98 0.67
C LYS A 109 4.67 2.58 1.17
N VAL A 110 4.63 1.83 2.28
CA VAL A 110 3.39 1.32 2.88
C VAL A 110 3.16 1.98 4.24
N VAL A 111 1.93 2.40 4.50
CA VAL A 111 1.50 2.96 5.79
C VAL A 111 0.15 2.37 6.22
N LEU A 112 -0.06 2.25 7.53
CA LEU A 112 -1.28 1.70 8.10
C LEU A 112 -2.36 2.79 8.24
N ARG A 113 -3.59 2.46 7.89
CA ARG A 113 -4.74 3.38 7.87
C ARG A 113 -4.99 3.99 9.25
N ASP A 114 -5.07 3.13 10.26
CA ASP A 114 -5.50 3.54 11.60
C ASP A 114 -4.42 4.30 12.35
N GLU A 115 -3.14 4.11 12.00
CA GLU A 115 -2.01 4.88 12.54
C GLU A 115 -1.82 6.24 11.86
N ASN A 116 -2.46 6.47 10.70
CA ASN A 116 -2.29 7.67 9.90
C ASN A 116 -3.63 8.35 9.55
N PRO A 117 -4.47 8.71 10.56
CA PRO A 117 -5.81 9.25 10.32
C PRO A 117 -5.79 10.60 9.60
N LEU A 118 -4.79 11.45 9.86
CA LEU A 118 -4.65 12.74 9.19
C LEU A 118 -4.41 12.58 7.69
N LEU A 119 -3.60 11.59 7.28
CA LEU A 119 -3.41 11.27 5.87
C LEU A 119 -4.70 10.71 5.28
N MET A 120 -5.30 9.72 5.94
CA MET A 120 -6.52 9.07 5.45
C MET A 120 -7.67 10.07 5.21
N ASP A 121 -7.82 11.07 6.09
CA ASP A 121 -8.86 12.10 5.97
C ASP A 121 -8.68 13.02 4.75
N GLN A 122 -7.48 13.08 4.16
CA GLN A 122 -7.24 13.82 2.92
C GLN A 122 -7.64 13.03 1.67
N PHE A 123 -7.83 11.71 1.78
CA PHE A 123 -7.99 10.80 0.64
C PHE A 123 -9.25 9.91 0.76
N LEU A 124 -10.34 10.48 1.28
CA LEU A 124 -11.63 9.78 1.40
C LEU A 124 -12.20 9.37 0.03
N THR A 125 -12.87 8.24 0.01
CA THR A 125 -13.65 7.79 -1.16
C THR A 125 -15.12 7.79 -0.81
N ASN A 126 -15.89 8.59 -1.54
CA ASN A 126 -17.32 8.83 -1.27
C ASN A 126 -17.59 9.21 0.20
N GLY A 127 -16.68 9.99 0.81
CA GLY A 127 -16.75 10.40 2.21
C GLY A 127 -16.31 9.34 3.23
N GLY A 128 -15.97 8.13 2.79
CA GLY A 128 -15.50 7.04 3.65
C GLY A 128 -13.98 6.89 3.65
N ARG A 129 -13.43 6.40 4.78
CA ARG A 129 -12.03 5.98 4.91
C ARG A 129 -11.84 4.57 4.33
N ALA A 130 -11.87 4.46 3.00
CA ALA A 130 -11.64 3.18 2.35
C ALA A 130 -10.14 2.96 2.07
N ILE A 131 -9.79 1.69 1.93
CA ILE A 131 -8.44 1.17 1.64
C ILE A 131 -8.62 -0.09 0.77
N ALA A 132 -7.69 -0.45 -0.11
CA ALA A 132 -6.36 0.14 -0.30
C ALA A 132 -6.36 1.41 -1.17
N LYS A 133 -5.65 2.45 -0.67
CA LYS A 133 -5.52 3.75 -1.35
C LYS A 133 -4.07 4.00 -1.74
N LEU A 134 -3.78 4.03 -3.04
CA LEU A 134 -2.46 4.38 -3.58
C LEU A 134 -2.40 5.86 -3.93
N ILE A 135 -1.33 6.53 -3.53
CA ILE A 135 -1.04 7.93 -3.82
C ILE A 135 0.30 7.98 -4.55
N LEU A 136 0.31 8.57 -5.74
CA LEU A 136 1.54 8.92 -6.45
C LEU A 136 1.97 10.31 -5.98
N VAL A 137 3.11 10.39 -5.31
CA VAL A 137 3.62 11.65 -4.74
C VAL A 137 4.82 12.12 -5.55
N ASP A 138 4.77 13.37 -6.01
CA ASP A 138 5.91 14.02 -6.65
C ASP A 138 7.01 14.33 -5.62
N LYS A 139 8.24 13.87 -5.89
CA LYS A 139 9.37 14.01 -4.95
C LYS A 139 9.84 15.45 -4.76
N ASN A 140 9.62 16.32 -5.74
CA ASN A 140 10.08 17.71 -5.70
C ASN A 140 9.11 18.59 -4.90
N THR A 141 7.81 18.36 -5.06
CA THR A 141 6.76 19.16 -4.41
C THR A 141 6.22 18.52 -3.14
N GLY A 142 6.35 17.20 -2.97
CA GLY A 142 5.73 16.46 -1.86
C GLY A 142 4.20 16.41 -1.93
N LEU A 143 3.62 16.74 -3.09
CA LEU A 143 2.17 16.77 -3.31
C LEU A 143 1.72 15.58 -4.18
N PRO A 144 0.45 15.17 -4.06
CA PRO A 144 -0.08 14.08 -4.87
C PRO A 144 -0.21 14.50 -6.34
N VAL A 145 0.33 13.69 -7.24
CA VAL A 145 0.10 13.76 -8.69
C VAL A 145 -1.26 13.14 -9.02
N THR A 146 -1.54 11.98 -8.44
CA THR A 146 -2.79 11.25 -8.62
C THR A 146 -3.00 10.21 -7.52
N THR A 147 -4.19 9.62 -7.49
CA THR A 147 -4.52 8.51 -6.59
C THR A 147 -5.22 7.39 -7.34
N TRP A 148 -5.14 6.18 -6.78
CA TRP A 148 -5.84 5.00 -7.28
C TRP A 148 -6.41 4.21 -6.11
N GLY A 149 -7.55 3.55 -6.34
CA GLY A 149 -8.21 2.71 -5.34
C GLY A 149 -9.21 3.47 -4.47
N SER A 150 -9.66 2.77 -3.43
CA SER A 150 -10.77 3.12 -2.57
C SER A 150 -10.29 3.74 -1.27
#